data_AF-A0A924M5P8-F1
#
_entry.id   AF-A0A924M5P8-F1
#
_cell.length_a   1.000
_cell.length_b   1.000
_cell.length_c   1.000
_cell.angle_alpha   90.00
_cell.angle_beta   90.00
_cell.angle_gamma   90.00
#
_symmetry.space_group_name_H-M   'P 1'
#
loop_
_entity.id
_entity.type
_entity.pdbx_description
1 polymer ?
#
loop_
_entity_poly.entity_id
_entity_poly.type
_entity_poly.pdbx_seq_one_letter_code
_entity_poly.pdbx_strand_id
1 'polypeptide(L)'
;MAAVAGSVAQELLRFYQANGIQRAWINNGGDIAIHLTGKESVCVGLYANLERLNAEQLQNGITLDGQLAIRSDSSVRGVATSGWRGRSFSMGIADSVTVLARTAAEADAAATVIANAVNIEDAHVVRRPACEIKDDSDLGSRLVTVDVPLLPPELVQRALAAGLASALTLRAQGLICSAVLVCQNRCVATDQTKKSMPEKLLTIEAYGTEHA
;
A
#
# COMPACT_ATOMS: atom_id res chain seq x y z
N MET A 1 -8.77 -13.31 -5.34
CA MET A 1 -8.55 -13.62 -3.91
C MET A 1 -7.80 -12.43 -3.32
N ALA A 2 -8.26 -11.84 -2.22
CA ALA A 2 -7.59 -10.72 -1.55
C ALA A 2 -7.05 -11.20 -0.18
N ALA A 3 -5.98 -10.59 0.34
CA ALA A 3 -5.33 -10.93 1.62
C ALA A 3 -4.40 -12.16 1.65
N VAL A 4 -4.08 -12.78 0.52
CA VAL A 4 -3.32 -14.05 0.52
C VAL A 4 -1.89 -13.84 0.99
N ALA A 5 -1.21 -12.87 0.39
CA ALA A 5 0.20 -12.62 0.65
C ALA A 5 0.38 -12.11 2.08
N GLY A 6 -0.50 -11.20 2.52
CA GLY A 6 -0.57 -10.70 3.89
C GLY A 6 -0.91 -11.80 4.91
N SER A 7 -1.82 -12.73 4.60
CA SER A 7 -2.14 -13.85 5.50
C SER A 7 -0.96 -14.80 5.65
N VAL A 8 -0.24 -15.10 4.57
CA VAL A 8 0.98 -15.93 4.63
C VAL A 8 2.06 -15.25 5.47
N ALA A 9 2.30 -13.95 5.25
CA ALA A 9 3.25 -13.19 6.06
C ALA A 9 2.85 -13.20 7.54
N GLN A 10 1.56 -13.03 7.83
CA GLN A 10 1.01 -13.02 9.18
C GLN A 10 1.15 -14.37 9.90
N GLU A 11 0.92 -15.48 9.18
CA GLU A 11 1.07 -16.83 9.72
C GLU A 11 2.53 -17.12 10.07
N LEU A 12 3.46 -16.78 9.16
CA LEU A 12 4.89 -17.01 9.37
C LEU A 12 5.47 -16.15 10.50
N LEU A 13 4.91 -14.95 10.74
CA LEU A 13 5.35 -14.07 11.82
C LEU A 13 5.25 -14.73 13.20
N ARG A 14 4.30 -15.65 13.41
CA ARG A 14 4.05 -16.31 14.71
C ARG A 14 5.28 -17.08 15.21
N PHE A 15 6.11 -17.61 14.31
CA PHE A 15 7.36 -18.30 14.67
C PHE A 15 8.44 -17.35 15.22
N TYR A 16 8.29 -16.04 15.01
CA TYR A 16 9.17 -15.00 15.52
C TYR A 16 8.62 -14.28 16.75
N GLN A 17 7.40 -14.63 17.19
CA GLN A 17 6.82 -14.16 18.45
C GLN A 17 7.32 -15.01 19.63
N ALA A 18 8.64 -15.18 19.71
CA ALA A 18 9.33 -15.99 20.70
C ALA A 18 10.04 -15.11 21.74
N ASN A 19 10.26 -15.66 22.93
CA ASN A 19 11.01 -14.99 23.99
C ASN A 19 12.40 -14.57 23.49
N GLY A 20 12.77 -13.32 23.73
CA GLY A 20 14.04 -12.73 23.30
C GLY A 20 14.00 -12.03 21.93
N ILE A 21 12.98 -12.25 21.11
CA ILE A 21 12.81 -11.54 19.83
C ILE A 21 11.97 -10.29 20.07
N GLN A 22 12.62 -9.12 20.06
CA GLN A 22 11.94 -7.85 20.32
C GLN A 22 11.38 -7.17 19.06
N ARG A 23 12.00 -7.45 17.91
CA ARG A 23 11.61 -6.93 16.59
C ARG A 23 11.84 -8.00 15.53
N ALA A 24 10.82 -8.23 14.71
CA ALA A 24 10.91 -9.07 13.52
C ALA A 24 9.88 -8.60 12.47
N TRP A 25 10.11 -8.95 11.21
CA TRP A 25 9.11 -8.77 10.16
C TRP A 25 9.23 -9.86 9.10
N ILE A 26 8.09 -10.23 8.51
CA ILE A 26 8.02 -11.10 7.34
C ILE A 26 7.48 -10.26 6.20
N ASN A 27 8.23 -10.17 5.11
CA ASN A 27 7.80 -9.53 3.88
C ASN A 27 7.52 -10.59 2.82
N ASN A 28 6.28 -10.65 2.35
CA ASN A 28 5.86 -11.47 1.22
C ASN A 28 5.51 -10.56 0.02
N GLY A 29 6.54 -9.99 -0.61
CA GLY A 29 6.39 -9.06 -1.73
C GLY A 29 6.14 -7.62 -1.29
N GLY A 30 4.87 -7.20 -1.29
CA GLY A 30 4.44 -5.88 -0.81
C GLY A 30 3.75 -5.91 0.56
N ASP A 31 3.56 -7.11 1.11
CA ASP A 31 2.76 -7.39 2.30
C ASP A 31 3.66 -7.81 3.45
N ILE A 32 3.65 -7.01 4.52
CA ILE A 32 4.60 -7.08 5.63
C ILE A 32 3.83 -7.28 6.93
N ALA A 33 4.12 -8.40 7.61
CA ALA A 33 3.72 -8.64 8.97
C ALA A 33 4.85 -8.24 9.92
N ILE A 34 4.54 -7.48 10.97
CA ILE A 34 5.51 -6.86 11.87
C ILE A 34 5.28 -7.37 13.29
N HIS A 35 6.36 -7.73 13.99
CA HIS A 35 6.40 -7.98 15.43
C HIS A 35 7.28 -6.95 16.10
N LEU A 36 6.73 -6.25 17.10
CA LEU A 36 7.43 -5.22 17.88
C LEU A 36 7.00 -5.32 19.34
N THR A 37 7.98 -5.30 20.25
CA THR A 37 7.78 -5.28 21.70
C THR A 37 8.71 -4.25 22.35
N GLY A 38 8.52 -3.99 23.65
CA GLY A 38 9.36 -3.06 24.39
C GLY A 38 9.33 -1.65 23.79
N LYS A 39 10.50 -1.09 23.50
CA LYS A 39 10.66 0.26 22.92
C LYS A 39 11.10 0.22 21.45
N GLU A 40 10.97 -0.94 20.79
CA GLU A 40 11.39 -1.11 19.41
C GLU A 40 10.49 -0.36 18.42
N SER A 41 11.08 -0.04 17.27
CA SER A 41 10.38 0.54 16.12
C SER A 41 10.93 -0.02 14.81
N VAL A 42 10.16 0.11 13.75
CA VAL A 42 10.59 -0.15 12.37
C VAL A 42 10.25 1.03 11.49
N CYS A 43 11.08 1.28 10.49
CA CYS A 43 10.83 2.27 9.45
C CYS A 43 10.60 1.54 8.13
N VAL A 44 9.42 1.70 7.53
CA VAL A 44 9.06 1.08 6.26
C VAL A 44 9.17 2.14 5.15
N GLY A 45 10.03 1.90 4.16
CA GLY A 45 10.17 2.81 3.03
C GLY A 45 8.98 2.75 2.09
N LEU A 46 8.54 3.92 1.63
CA LEU A 46 7.56 4.07 0.55
C LEU A 46 8.30 4.29 -0.77
N TYR A 47 7.98 3.47 -1.76
CA TYR A 47 8.48 3.59 -3.12
C TYR A 47 7.35 3.33 -4.11
N ALA A 48 6.75 4.40 -4.61
CA ALA A 48 5.48 4.36 -5.34
C ALA A 48 5.64 4.12 -6.84
N ASN A 49 6.83 4.36 -7.40
CA ASN A 49 7.07 4.17 -8.83
C ASN A 49 8.28 3.25 -9.07
N LEU A 50 7.99 1.96 -9.29
CA LEU A 50 9.00 0.93 -9.57
C LEU A 50 9.81 1.19 -10.85
N GLU A 51 9.27 1.91 -11.84
CA GLU A 51 10.00 2.21 -13.08
C GLU A 51 11.17 3.17 -12.86
N ARG A 52 11.17 3.92 -11.74
CA ARG A 52 12.31 4.76 -11.37
C ARG A 52 13.50 3.95 -10.85
N LEU A 53 13.29 2.68 -10.49
CA LEU A 53 14.32 1.85 -9.88
C LEU A 53 15.33 1.46 -10.94
N ASN A 54 16.55 1.97 -10.83
CA ASN A 54 17.64 1.70 -11.75
C ASN A 54 18.87 1.12 -11.04
N ALA A 55 19.84 0.66 -11.83
CA ALA A 55 21.06 0.04 -11.30
C ALA A 55 21.87 0.96 -10.37
N GLU A 56 21.85 2.28 -10.63
CA GLU A 56 22.53 3.27 -9.81
C GLU A 56 21.90 3.37 -8.42
N GLN A 57 20.56 3.42 -8.33
CA GLN A 57 19.84 3.42 -7.04
C GLN A 57 20.06 2.12 -6.26
N LEU A 58 20.21 0.98 -6.94
CA LEU A 58 20.53 -0.28 -6.26
C LEU A 58 21.93 -0.30 -5.67
N GLN A 59 22.88 0.43 -6.27
CA GLN A 59 24.27 0.51 -5.81
C GLN A 59 24.47 1.60 -4.74
N ASN A 60 23.84 2.75 -4.91
CA ASN A 60 24.08 3.95 -4.11
C ASN A 60 23.01 4.20 -3.04
N GLY A 61 21.97 3.37 -3.00
CA GLY A 61 20.83 3.52 -2.11
C GLY A 61 19.59 4.05 -2.82
N ILE A 62 18.43 3.56 -2.38
CA ILE A 62 17.14 3.89 -2.98
C ILE A 62 16.66 5.22 -2.42
N THR A 63 16.38 6.19 -3.29
CA THR A 63 15.66 7.41 -2.91
C THR A 63 14.19 7.07 -2.71
N LEU A 64 13.76 7.06 -1.46
CA LEU A 64 12.39 6.77 -1.08
C LEU A 64 11.48 7.99 -1.33
N ASP A 65 10.23 7.75 -1.72
CA ASP A 65 9.20 8.80 -1.77
C ASP A 65 8.76 9.20 -0.35
N GLY A 66 8.89 8.27 0.59
CA GLY A 66 8.53 8.47 1.98
C GLY A 66 8.96 7.33 2.89
N GLN A 67 8.59 7.44 4.16
CA GLN A 67 8.79 6.42 5.16
C GLN A 67 7.66 6.41 6.19
N LEU A 68 7.34 5.22 6.69
CA LEU A 68 6.34 4.97 7.71
C LEU A 68 7.07 4.53 8.98
N ALA A 69 7.06 5.36 10.02
CA ALA A 69 7.63 5.00 11.31
C ALA A 69 6.56 4.30 12.15
N ILE A 70 6.81 3.03 12.48
CA ILE A 70 5.92 2.18 13.26
C ILE A 70 6.60 1.84 14.57
N ARG A 71 5.99 2.25 15.68
CA ARG A 71 6.49 2.01 17.03
C ARG A 71 5.74 0.86 17.70
N SER A 72 6.37 0.23 18.68
CA SER A 72 5.74 -0.84 19.48
C SER A 72 4.45 -0.39 20.18
N ASP A 73 4.33 0.89 20.55
CA ASP A 73 3.14 1.50 21.17
C ASP A 73 1.99 1.78 20.17
N SER A 74 2.23 1.61 18.87
CA SER A 74 1.21 1.66 17.83
C SER A 74 0.42 0.35 17.74
N SER A 75 -0.84 0.41 17.28
CA SER A 75 -1.64 -0.77 16.95
C SER A 75 -1.27 -1.41 15.61
N VAL A 76 -0.46 -0.73 14.79
CA VAL A 76 -0.07 -1.21 13.45
C VAL A 76 0.86 -2.41 13.55
N ARG A 77 0.48 -3.53 12.92
CA ARG A 77 1.34 -4.72 12.75
C ARG A 77 1.30 -5.28 11.33
N GLY A 78 0.55 -4.66 10.42
CA GLY A 78 0.49 -4.98 9.01
C GLY A 78 0.75 -3.78 8.13
N VAL A 79 1.54 -3.98 7.08
CA VAL A 79 1.69 -3.04 5.95
C VAL A 79 1.43 -3.80 4.67
N ALA A 80 0.71 -3.22 3.73
CA ALA A 80 0.53 -3.81 2.40
C ALA A 80 0.56 -2.74 1.33
N THR A 81 1.01 -3.11 0.13
CA THR A 81 1.04 -2.20 -1.02
C THR A 81 0.37 -2.84 -2.23
N SER A 82 -0.60 -2.14 -2.83
CA SER A 82 -1.31 -2.58 -4.04
C SER A 82 -1.31 -1.48 -5.10
N GLY A 83 -1.32 -1.85 -6.38
CA GLY A 83 -1.27 -0.90 -7.49
C GLY A 83 -1.26 -1.64 -8.83
N TRP A 84 -1.62 -0.96 -9.92
CA TRP A 84 -1.72 -1.61 -11.23
C TRP A 84 -0.37 -2.05 -11.80
N ARG A 85 0.72 -1.40 -11.40
CA ARG A 85 2.11 -1.80 -11.71
C ARG A 85 2.66 -2.91 -10.80
N GLY A 86 1.85 -3.39 -9.86
CA GLY A 86 2.24 -4.44 -8.93
C GLY A 86 2.29 -5.83 -9.57
N ARG A 87 2.63 -6.83 -8.76
CA ARG A 87 2.63 -8.25 -9.21
C ARG A 87 1.22 -8.85 -9.35
N SER A 88 0.24 -8.24 -8.69
CA SER A 88 -1.16 -8.66 -8.70
C SER A 88 -1.96 -7.76 -9.63
N PHE A 89 -2.93 -8.33 -10.33
CA PHE A 89 -3.81 -7.55 -11.19
C PHE A 89 -4.67 -6.58 -10.38
N SER A 90 -4.77 -5.34 -10.87
CA SER A 90 -5.64 -4.29 -10.33
C SER A 90 -6.64 -3.86 -11.39
N MET A 91 -7.84 -3.47 -10.97
CA MET A 91 -8.88 -2.87 -11.81
C MET A 91 -8.78 -1.33 -11.83
N GLY A 92 -8.11 -0.76 -10.81
CA GLY A 92 -7.89 0.67 -10.67
C GLY A 92 -6.64 1.17 -11.42
N ILE A 93 -6.31 2.44 -11.21
CA ILE A 93 -5.19 3.14 -11.85
C ILE A 93 -4.18 3.69 -10.84
N ALA A 94 -4.28 3.35 -9.55
CA ALA A 94 -3.28 3.72 -8.55
C ALA A 94 -1.92 3.09 -8.88
N ASP A 95 -0.88 3.93 -8.92
CA ASP A 95 0.50 3.45 -9.04
C ASP A 95 0.88 2.68 -7.78
N SER A 96 0.48 3.19 -6.62
CA SER A 96 0.68 2.56 -5.33
C SER A 96 -0.36 3.03 -4.31
N VAL A 97 -0.90 2.09 -3.55
CA VAL A 97 -1.66 2.31 -2.33
C VAL A 97 -1.00 1.50 -1.24
N THR A 98 -0.42 2.19 -0.26
CA THR A 98 0.17 1.55 0.93
C THR A 98 -0.77 1.74 2.13
N VAL A 99 -1.15 0.63 2.77
CA VAL A 99 -2.07 0.60 3.90
C VAL A 99 -1.36 0.13 5.16
N LEU A 100 -1.64 0.79 6.28
CA LEU A 100 -1.27 0.37 7.63
C LEU A 100 -2.51 -0.18 8.34
N ALA A 101 -2.41 -1.40 8.89
CA ALA A 101 -3.50 -2.05 9.64
C ALA A 101 -2.98 -2.86 10.84
N ARG A 102 -3.92 -3.42 11.62
CA ARG A 102 -3.62 -4.23 12.81
C ARG A 102 -3.02 -5.59 12.46
N THR A 103 -3.24 -6.09 11.25
CA THR A 103 -2.63 -7.32 10.73
C THR A 103 -2.24 -7.16 9.27
N ALA A 104 -1.28 -7.98 8.81
CA ALA A 104 -0.88 -7.95 7.39
C ALA A 104 -2.02 -8.41 6.46
N ALA A 105 -2.88 -9.32 6.90
CA ALA A 105 -4.04 -9.77 6.14
C ALA A 105 -5.07 -8.64 5.91
N GLU A 106 -5.38 -7.87 6.96
CA GLU A 106 -6.26 -6.69 6.84
C GLU A 106 -5.65 -5.62 5.94
N ALA A 107 -4.35 -5.37 6.07
CA ALA A 107 -3.65 -4.42 5.22
C ALA A 107 -3.73 -4.82 3.73
N ASP A 108 -3.46 -6.09 3.40
CA ASP A 108 -3.48 -6.62 2.02
C ASP A 108 -4.89 -6.52 1.40
N ALA A 109 -5.92 -6.98 2.12
CA ALA A 109 -7.31 -6.82 1.69
C ALA A 109 -7.67 -5.35 1.42
N ALA A 110 -7.37 -4.47 2.38
CA ALA A 110 -7.72 -3.06 2.28
C ALA A 110 -6.91 -2.35 1.17
N ALA A 111 -5.63 -2.64 1.01
CA ALA A 111 -4.81 -2.09 -0.07
C ALA A 111 -5.41 -2.46 -1.44
N THR A 112 -5.84 -3.70 -1.61
CA THR A 112 -6.52 -4.15 -2.83
C THR A 112 -7.85 -3.42 -3.06
N VAL A 113 -8.69 -3.28 -2.03
CA VAL A 113 -9.98 -2.57 -2.14
C VAL A 113 -9.78 -1.09 -2.48
N ILE A 114 -8.85 -0.43 -1.81
CA ILE A 114 -8.58 1.01 -2.00
C ILE A 114 -7.92 1.26 -3.36
N ALA A 115 -6.94 0.44 -3.77
CA ALA A 115 -6.30 0.56 -5.08
C ALA A 115 -7.30 0.41 -6.24
N ASN A 116 -8.24 -0.53 -6.11
CA ASN A 116 -9.33 -0.69 -7.08
C ASN A 116 -10.35 0.47 -7.06
N ALA A 117 -10.48 1.18 -5.93
CA ALA A 117 -11.31 2.37 -5.81
C ALA A 117 -10.64 3.64 -6.38
N VAL A 118 -9.31 3.67 -6.51
CA VAL A 118 -8.60 4.70 -7.30
C VAL A 118 -8.82 4.38 -8.76
N ASN A 119 -9.95 4.82 -9.32
CA ASN A 119 -10.37 4.43 -10.64
C ASN A 119 -11.09 5.54 -11.39
N ILE A 120 -11.07 5.46 -12.72
CA ILE A 120 -11.82 6.31 -13.62
C ILE A 120 -12.22 5.51 -14.86
N GLU A 121 -13.42 5.78 -15.39
CA GLU A 121 -13.79 5.35 -16.73
C GLU A 121 -13.26 6.37 -17.73
N ASP A 122 -12.20 6.00 -18.44
CA ASP A 122 -11.58 6.81 -19.48
C ASP A 122 -11.05 5.89 -20.59
N ALA A 123 -11.23 6.29 -21.84
CA ALA A 123 -10.88 5.49 -23.01
C ALA A 123 -9.36 5.30 -23.18
N HIS A 124 -8.54 6.16 -22.57
CA HIS A 124 -7.09 6.02 -22.62
C HIS A 124 -6.57 4.93 -21.68
N VAL A 125 -7.33 4.54 -20.65
CA VAL A 125 -6.92 3.46 -19.73
C VAL A 125 -7.15 2.11 -20.41
N VAL A 126 -6.07 1.40 -20.71
CA VAL A 126 -6.15 0.11 -21.38
C VAL A 126 -6.43 -0.97 -20.34
N ARG A 127 -7.50 -1.73 -20.58
CA ARG A 127 -7.87 -2.88 -19.75
C ARG A 127 -8.09 -4.12 -20.61
N ARG A 128 -7.77 -5.28 -20.05
CA ARG A 128 -7.98 -6.58 -20.71
C ARG A 128 -8.53 -7.60 -19.72
N PRO A 129 -9.27 -8.63 -20.17
CA PRO A 129 -9.66 -9.73 -19.30
C PRO A 129 -8.43 -10.36 -18.63
N ALA A 130 -8.49 -10.59 -17.32
CA ALA A 130 -7.36 -11.14 -16.57
C ALA A 130 -6.87 -12.49 -17.13
N CYS A 131 -7.80 -13.33 -17.58
CA CYS A 131 -7.51 -14.62 -18.21
C CYS A 131 -6.80 -14.53 -19.57
N GLU A 132 -6.76 -13.37 -20.23
CA GLU A 132 -5.95 -13.17 -21.45
C GLU A 132 -4.50 -12.79 -21.15
N ILE A 133 -4.22 -12.33 -19.93
CA ILE A 133 -2.88 -11.88 -19.51
C ILE A 133 -2.17 -13.01 -18.76
N LYS A 134 -2.90 -13.74 -17.92
CA LYS A 134 -2.39 -14.89 -17.17
C LYS A 134 -3.41 -16.02 -17.20
N ASP A 135 -2.98 -17.15 -17.76
CA ASP A 135 -3.74 -18.40 -17.75
C ASP A 135 -4.11 -18.78 -16.30
N ASP A 136 -5.30 -19.32 -16.11
CA ASP A 136 -5.87 -19.69 -14.81
C ASP A 136 -5.97 -18.56 -13.77
N SER A 137 -6.08 -17.31 -14.23
CA SER A 137 -6.39 -16.19 -13.33
C SER A 137 -7.74 -16.40 -12.62
N ASP A 138 -7.72 -16.32 -11.29
CA ASP A 138 -8.91 -16.38 -10.44
C ASP A 138 -9.88 -15.19 -10.65
N LEU A 139 -9.43 -14.14 -11.33
CA LEU A 139 -10.26 -13.02 -11.75
C LEU A 139 -11.07 -13.33 -13.02
N GLY A 140 -10.69 -14.35 -13.80
CA GLY A 140 -11.39 -14.78 -15.01
C GLY A 140 -11.48 -13.67 -16.06
N SER A 141 -12.69 -13.41 -16.56
CA SER A 141 -12.94 -12.40 -17.59
C SER A 141 -12.98 -10.95 -17.08
N ARG A 142 -12.75 -10.71 -15.77
CA ARG A 142 -12.75 -9.35 -15.22
C ARG A 142 -11.66 -8.51 -15.89
N LEU A 143 -12.01 -7.28 -16.24
CA LEU A 143 -11.09 -6.33 -16.85
C LEU A 143 -10.10 -5.80 -15.81
N VAL A 144 -8.82 -5.98 -16.10
CA VAL A 144 -7.71 -5.48 -15.27
C VAL A 144 -6.90 -4.48 -16.07
N THR A 145 -6.34 -3.49 -15.38
CA THR A 145 -5.54 -2.43 -15.96
C THR A 145 -4.20 -2.99 -16.44
N VAL A 146 -3.89 -2.75 -17.72
CA VAL A 146 -2.62 -3.18 -18.34
C VAL A 146 -1.75 -2.01 -18.78
N ASP A 147 -2.35 -0.86 -19.03
CA ASP A 147 -1.64 0.39 -19.31
C ASP A 147 -2.45 1.59 -18.85
N VAL A 148 -1.74 2.57 -18.28
CA VAL A 148 -2.30 3.86 -17.86
C VAL A 148 -1.39 4.95 -18.44
N PRO A 149 -1.75 5.56 -19.58
CA PRO A 149 -0.99 6.67 -20.13
C PRO A 149 -1.08 7.89 -19.20
N LEU A 150 -0.29 8.93 -19.48
CA LEU A 150 -0.42 10.21 -18.78
C LEU A 150 -1.85 10.73 -18.95
N LEU A 151 -2.57 10.88 -17.85
CA LEU A 151 -3.95 11.34 -17.84
C LEU A 151 -4.01 12.84 -17.51
N PRO A 152 -5.07 13.55 -17.94
CA PRO A 152 -5.33 14.89 -17.49
C PRO A 152 -5.35 14.96 -15.94
N PRO A 153 -4.72 15.99 -15.33
CA PRO A 153 -4.60 16.12 -13.89
C PRO A 153 -5.92 16.01 -13.12
N GLU A 154 -7.02 16.50 -13.68
CA GLU A 154 -8.36 16.44 -13.11
C GLU A 154 -8.90 15.00 -13.01
N LEU A 155 -8.56 14.13 -13.95
CA LEU A 155 -8.96 12.72 -13.90
C LEU A 155 -8.19 11.98 -12.80
N VAL A 156 -6.88 12.22 -12.71
CA VAL A 156 -6.04 11.69 -11.63
C VAL A 156 -6.56 12.15 -10.26
N GLN A 157 -6.90 13.43 -10.13
CA GLN A 157 -7.45 13.97 -8.90
C GLN A 157 -8.79 13.34 -8.52
N ARG A 158 -9.70 13.12 -9.48
CA ARG A 158 -10.97 12.44 -9.25
C ARG A 158 -10.79 10.99 -8.83
N ALA A 159 -9.89 10.25 -9.48
CA ALA A 159 -9.57 8.88 -9.12
C ALA A 159 -8.98 8.79 -7.70
N LEU A 160 -8.03 9.66 -7.36
CA LEU A 160 -7.47 9.72 -6.01
C LEU A 160 -8.51 10.11 -4.96
N ALA A 161 -9.44 11.01 -5.28
CA ALA A 161 -10.54 11.37 -4.38
C ALA A 161 -11.47 10.18 -4.10
N ALA A 162 -11.78 9.38 -5.12
CA ALA A 162 -12.57 8.15 -4.95
C ALA A 162 -11.87 7.12 -4.06
N GLY A 163 -10.56 6.88 -4.30
CA GLY A 163 -9.76 6.01 -3.45
C GLY A 163 -9.64 6.53 -2.00
N LEU A 164 -9.43 7.83 -1.82
CA LEU A 164 -9.37 8.45 -0.50
C LEU A 164 -10.69 8.31 0.27
N ALA A 165 -11.83 8.49 -0.40
CA ALA A 165 -13.14 8.28 0.21
C ALA A 165 -13.33 6.82 0.69
N SER A 166 -12.89 5.84 -0.12
CA SER A 166 -12.86 4.43 0.27
C SER A 166 -11.97 4.19 1.49
N ALA A 167 -10.74 4.72 1.48
CA ALA A 167 -9.80 4.60 2.59
C ALA A 167 -10.34 5.23 3.88
N LEU A 168 -10.94 6.42 3.81
CA LEU A 168 -11.57 7.08 4.95
C LEU A 168 -12.76 6.28 5.51
N THR A 169 -13.54 5.62 4.65
CA THR A 169 -14.63 4.73 5.07
C THR A 169 -14.08 3.53 5.85
N LEU A 170 -13.05 2.85 5.31
CA LEU A 170 -12.42 1.72 6.00
C LEU A 170 -11.76 2.14 7.32
N ARG A 171 -11.17 3.33 7.37
CA ARG A 171 -10.61 3.88 8.63
C ARG A 171 -11.69 4.18 9.64
N ALA A 172 -12.81 4.78 9.23
CA ALA A 172 -13.95 5.05 10.11
C ALA A 172 -14.58 3.77 10.68
N GLN A 173 -14.48 2.65 9.95
CA GLN A 173 -14.89 1.32 10.40
C GLN A 173 -13.82 0.61 11.27
N GLY A 174 -12.65 1.23 11.48
CA GLY A 174 -11.55 0.66 12.23
C GLY A 174 -10.82 -0.49 11.51
N LEU A 175 -11.05 -0.69 10.22
CA LEU A 175 -10.45 -1.78 9.43
C LEU A 175 -9.00 -1.46 9.00
N ILE A 176 -8.65 -0.18 8.93
CA ILE A 176 -7.28 0.29 8.70
C ILE A 176 -6.92 1.38 9.71
N CYS A 177 -5.63 1.57 9.95
CA CYS A 177 -5.11 2.69 10.72
C CYS A 177 -4.86 3.90 9.82
N SER A 178 -4.21 3.70 8.67
CA SER A 178 -3.85 4.76 7.73
C SER A 178 -3.65 4.22 6.31
N ALA A 179 -3.74 5.08 5.31
CA ALA A 179 -3.38 4.76 3.93
C ALA A 179 -2.73 5.95 3.21
N VAL A 180 -1.80 5.64 2.31
CA VAL A 180 -1.18 6.56 1.34
C VAL A 180 -1.50 6.07 -0.06
N LEU A 181 -1.98 6.96 -0.91
CA LEU A 181 -2.39 6.65 -2.28
C LEU A 181 -1.60 7.56 -3.23
N VAL A 182 -0.97 6.96 -4.23
CA VAL A 182 -0.16 7.64 -5.25
C VAL A 182 -0.65 7.28 -6.64
N CYS A 183 -0.82 8.29 -7.48
CA CYS A 183 -1.15 8.13 -8.90
C CYS A 183 -0.55 9.31 -9.68
N GLN A 184 0.27 9.04 -10.68
CA GLN A 184 0.92 9.99 -11.58
C GLN A 184 1.54 11.20 -10.86
N ASN A 185 2.46 10.92 -9.93
CA ASN A 185 3.18 11.91 -9.09
C ASN A 185 2.31 12.74 -8.14
N ARG A 186 1.02 12.40 -7.97
CA ARG A 186 0.13 12.99 -6.98
C ARG A 186 -0.07 12.02 -5.83
N CYS A 187 -0.11 12.54 -4.62
CA CYS A 187 -0.22 11.77 -3.39
C CYS A 187 -1.36 12.33 -2.52
N VAL A 188 -2.18 11.45 -1.98
CA VAL A 188 -3.15 11.75 -0.92
C VAL A 188 -3.00 10.71 0.20
N ALA A 189 -3.34 11.09 1.43
CA ALA A 189 -3.31 10.19 2.57
C ALA A 189 -4.54 10.40 3.45
N THR A 190 -4.91 9.38 4.23
CA THR A 190 -6.00 9.49 5.20
C THR A 190 -5.65 10.44 6.35
N ASP A 191 -4.37 10.53 6.69
CA ASP A 191 -3.87 11.41 7.75
C ASP A 191 -3.46 12.76 7.17
N GLN A 192 -3.72 13.85 7.90
CA GLN A 192 -3.23 15.16 7.47
C GLN A 192 -1.70 15.14 7.51
N THR A 193 -1.07 15.20 6.34
CA THR A 193 0.37 15.37 6.23
C THR A 193 0.73 16.72 6.85
N LYS A 194 1.42 16.72 8.00
CA LYS A 194 2.15 17.92 8.45
C LYS A 194 3.38 18.10 7.56
N LYS A 195 3.17 18.59 6.33
CA LYS A 195 4.04 19.47 5.53
C LYS A 195 3.72 19.37 4.04
N SER A 196 3.54 20.54 3.44
CA SER A 196 3.60 20.80 2.00
C SER A 196 4.93 20.33 1.39
N MET A 197 4.88 19.70 0.22
CA MET A 197 6.09 19.51 -0.62
C MET A 197 6.70 20.87 -0.94
N PRO A 198 8.03 21.02 -0.73
CA PRO A 198 9.01 20.57 -1.73
C PRO A 198 10.16 19.72 -1.13
N GLU A 199 10.76 18.85 -1.97
CA GLU A 199 12.04 18.13 -1.78
C GLU A 199 12.29 17.30 -0.50
N LYS A 200 11.30 17.07 0.38
CA LYS A 200 11.48 16.25 1.59
C LYS A 200 10.65 14.96 1.57
N LEU A 201 11.30 13.89 2.04
CA LEU A 201 10.75 12.56 2.31
C LEU A 201 9.42 12.64 3.08
N LEU A 202 8.33 12.10 2.52
CA LEU A 202 7.06 11.97 3.23
C LEU A 202 7.28 11.13 4.49
N THR A 203 6.99 11.66 5.69
CA THR A 203 7.09 10.88 6.94
C THR A 203 5.71 10.76 7.54
N ILE A 204 5.27 9.52 7.75
CA ILE A 204 4.03 9.21 8.46
C ILE A 204 4.40 8.46 9.73
N GLU A 205 3.98 9.01 10.86
CA GLU A 205 4.18 8.40 12.16
C GLU A 205 2.87 7.75 12.60
N ALA A 206 2.89 6.43 12.72
CA ALA A 206 1.75 5.68 13.23
C ALA A 206 1.74 5.78 14.76
N TYR A 207 1.26 6.89 15.31
CA TYR A 207 1.05 7.04 16.74
C TYR A 207 -0.10 6.13 17.21
N GLY A 208 -0.01 5.60 18.43
CA GLY A 208 -1.12 4.89 19.05
C GLY A 208 -2.37 5.76 19.04
N THR A 209 -3.45 5.28 18.43
CA THR A 209 -4.75 5.93 18.52
C THR A 209 -5.21 5.85 19.97
N GLU A 210 -5.21 6.99 20.67
CA GLU A 210 -5.90 7.16 21.95
C GLU A 210 -7.41 6.98 21.75
N HIS A 211 -7.88 5.75 21.67
CA HIS A 211 -9.26 5.40 21.94
C HIS A 211 -9.27 4.22 22.91
N ALA A 212 -9.31 4.59 24.19
CA ALA A 212 -9.84 3.79 25.28
C ALA A 212 -11.37 3.63 25.13
#